data_AF-A0A2V7FEZ0-F1
#
_entry.id   AF-A0A2V7FEZ0-F1
#
_cell.length_a   1.000
_cell.length_b   1.000
_cell.length_c   1.000
_cell.angle_alpha   90.00
_cell.angle_beta   90.00
_cell.angle_gamma   90.00
#
_symmetry.space_group_name_H-M   'P 1'
#
loop_
_entity.id
_entity.type
_entity.pdbx_description
1 polymer ?
#
loop_
_entity_poly.entity_id
_entity_poly.type
_entity_poly.pdbx_seq_one_letter_code
_entity_poly.pdbx_strand_id
1 'polypeptide(L)'
;FFEETDDKGQIKQWHMMSDVCKHCAQAGCLEACPTGAIYRTEFGTVNINQDICNGCRYCVSACPFGVVSFNHDTGTATKCTFCNDRIHNGLGPACAKACPTQSIRFGFRDDLAGVAEKRVEELRKHGYKDAQLYGADPKGDLGGLNAFFLLLGKPALYGLPEKPKLPQRNVLVDSLLSIGSALVVGLGALVAFRGRGGRGDA
;
A
#
# COMPACT_ATOMS: atom_id res chain seq x y z
N PHE A 1 -6.59 -18.22 1.29
CA PHE A 1 -6.65 -18.37 2.75
C PHE A 1 -5.24 -18.66 3.23
N PHE A 2 -4.91 -18.31 4.47
CA PHE A 2 -3.60 -18.51 5.06
C PHE A 2 -3.74 -19.50 6.21
N GLU A 3 -2.87 -20.51 6.23
CA GLU A 3 -2.87 -21.51 7.30
C GLU A 3 -1.90 -21.06 8.39
N GLU A 4 -2.43 -20.92 9.60
CA GLU A 4 -1.60 -20.81 10.80
C GLU A 4 -1.40 -22.22 11.34
N THR A 5 -0.15 -22.65 11.46
CA THR A 5 0.21 -23.95 12.05
C THR A 5 0.71 -23.78 13.49
N ASP A 6 0.47 -24.78 14.33
CA ASP A 6 1.05 -24.86 15.68
C ASP A 6 2.51 -25.33 15.66
N ASP A 7 3.14 -25.40 16.85
CA ASP A 7 4.53 -25.84 17.02
C ASP A 7 4.78 -27.29 16.57
N LYS A 8 3.72 -28.06 16.35
CA LYS A 8 3.76 -29.46 15.88
C LYS A 8 3.48 -29.56 14.37
N GLY A 9 3.33 -28.44 13.68
CA GLY A 9 3.03 -28.38 12.24
C GLY A 9 1.58 -28.71 11.90
N GLN A 10 0.67 -28.76 12.87
CA GLN A 10 -0.75 -28.99 12.64
C GLN A 10 -1.46 -27.67 12.37
N ILE A 11 -2.49 -27.71 11.51
CA ILE A 11 -3.30 -26.54 11.21
C ILE A 11 -4.06 -26.11 12.47
N LYS A 12 -3.76 -24.91 12.96
CA LYS A 12 -4.43 -24.28 14.10
C LYS A 12 -5.62 -23.44 13.64
N GLN A 13 -5.43 -22.61 12.61
CA GLN A 13 -6.47 -21.70 12.10
C GLN A 13 -6.35 -21.46 10.60
N TRP A 14 -7.50 -21.26 9.95
CA TRP A 14 -7.59 -20.78 8.57
C TRP A 14 -8.01 -19.32 8.56
N HIS A 15 -7.10 -18.47 8.09
CA HIS A 15 -7.31 -17.04 7.98
C HIS A 15 -7.79 -16.71 6.57
N MET A 16 -8.94 -16.04 6.47
CA MET A 16 -9.50 -15.60 5.20
C MET A 16 -9.52 -14.08 5.14
N MET A 17 -9.08 -13.54 4.00
CA MET A 17 -9.10 -12.11 3.72
C MET A 17 -9.47 -11.90 2.25
N SER A 18 -10.37 -10.96 2.01
CA SER A 18 -10.64 -10.44 0.66
C SER A 18 -9.70 -9.26 0.42
N ASP A 19 -8.56 -9.52 -0.21
CA ASP A 19 -7.59 -8.46 -0.47
C ASP A 19 -8.01 -7.58 -1.64
N VAL A 20 -8.00 -6.27 -1.43
CA VAL A 20 -8.43 -5.24 -2.39
C VAL A 20 -7.56 -4.00 -2.29
N CYS A 21 -7.63 -3.12 -3.29
CA CYS A 21 -7.02 -1.79 -3.18
C CYS A 21 -7.50 -1.08 -1.91
N LYS A 22 -6.56 -0.49 -1.16
CA LYS A 22 -6.83 0.18 0.11
C LYS A 22 -7.35 1.62 -0.03
N HIS A 23 -7.31 2.16 -1.26
CA HIS A 23 -7.66 3.55 -1.59
C HIS A 23 -7.08 4.55 -0.58
N CYS A 24 -5.77 4.42 -0.31
CA CYS A 24 -5.05 5.13 0.75
C CYS A 24 -5.29 6.65 0.71
N ALA A 25 -5.33 7.31 1.87
CA ALA A 25 -5.38 8.77 1.95
C ALA A 25 -4.12 9.40 1.36
N GLN A 26 -2.95 8.83 1.63
CA GLN A 26 -1.69 9.10 0.93
C GLN A 26 -1.35 7.89 0.06
N ALA A 27 -1.54 8.03 -1.25
CA ALA A 27 -1.47 6.92 -2.19
C ALA A 27 -0.18 6.99 -3.00
N GLY A 28 0.78 6.11 -2.68
CA GLY A 28 2.06 6.04 -3.38
C GLY A 28 1.91 5.82 -4.90
N CYS A 29 0.90 5.05 -5.33
CA CYS A 29 0.61 4.88 -6.76
C CYS A 29 0.17 6.18 -7.45
N LEU A 30 -0.64 7.01 -6.78
CA LEU A 30 -1.06 8.31 -7.29
C LEU A 30 0.16 9.24 -7.38
N GLU A 31 0.92 9.34 -6.30
CA GLU A 31 2.10 10.22 -6.21
C GLU A 31 3.24 9.80 -7.17
N ALA A 32 3.31 8.53 -7.55
CA ALA A 32 4.34 8.03 -8.46
C ALA A 32 3.95 8.11 -9.95
N CYS A 33 2.69 8.42 -10.27
CA CYS A 33 2.22 8.42 -11.65
C CYS A 33 2.71 9.68 -12.39
N PRO A 34 3.56 9.56 -13.43
CA PRO A 34 4.13 10.74 -14.09
C PRO A 34 3.15 11.41 -15.07
N THR A 35 2.07 10.73 -15.47
CA THR A 35 1.13 11.22 -16.49
C THR A 35 -0.10 11.91 -15.91
N GLY A 36 -0.32 11.84 -14.60
CA GLY A 36 -1.59 12.26 -13.98
C GLY A 36 -2.76 11.31 -14.26
N ALA A 37 -2.51 10.09 -14.78
CA ALA A 37 -3.57 9.11 -15.03
C ALA A 37 -4.26 8.62 -13.75
N ILE A 38 -3.61 8.73 -12.60
CA ILE A 38 -4.17 8.30 -11.31
C ILE A 38 -4.69 9.52 -10.56
N TYR A 39 -5.95 9.46 -10.15
CA TYR A 39 -6.65 10.58 -9.52
C TYR A 39 -7.45 10.13 -8.30
N ARG A 40 -7.83 11.09 -7.45
CA ARG A 40 -8.72 10.89 -6.30
C ARG A 40 -10.08 11.51 -6.60
N THR A 41 -11.14 10.78 -6.30
CA THR A 41 -12.53 11.23 -6.43
C THR A 41 -13.00 12.00 -5.20
N GLU A 42 -14.18 12.59 -5.28
CA GLU A 42 -14.88 13.24 -4.17
C GLU A 42 -15.20 12.28 -3.01
N PHE A 43 -15.26 10.97 -3.26
CA PHE A 43 -15.47 9.95 -2.23
C PHE A 43 -14.17 9.46 -1.59
N GLY A 44 -13.03 10.08 -1.92
CA GLY A 44 -11.71 9.67 -1.43
C GLY A 44 -11.15 8.43 -2.12
N THR A 45 -11.83 7.89 -3.15
CA THR A 45 -11.37 6.70 -3.88
C THR A 45 -10.27 7.09 -4.87
N VAL A 46 -9.16 6.35 -4.86
CA VAL A 46 -8.11 6.48 -5.89
C VAL A 46 -8.48 5.66 -7.11
N ASN A 47 -8.42 6.19 -8.33
CA ASN A 47 -8.77 5.51 -9.59
C ASN A 47 -7.73 5.77 -10.69
N ILE A 48 -7.72 4.93 -11.74
CA ILE A 48 -6.82 5.05 -12.88
C ILE A 48 -7.66 5.35 -14.14
N ASN A 49 -7.43 6.51 -14.76
CA ASN A 49 -7.95 6.82 -16.07
C ASN A 49 -7.18 5.99 -17.12
N GLN A 50 -7.88 5.08 -17.79
CA GLN A 50 -7.28 4.16 -18.75
C GLN A 50 -6.82 4.88 -20.03
N ASP A 51 -7.49 5.97 -20.42
CA ASP A 51 -7.18 6.73 -21.64
C ASP A 51 -5.89 7.56 -21.50
N ILE A 52 -5.48 7.88 -20.27
CA ILE A 52 -4.25 8.65 -19.97
C ILE A 52 -3.09 7.72 -19.56
N CYS A 53 -3.40 6.48 -19.18
CA CYS A 53 -2.38 5.54 -18.72
C CYS A 53 -1.45 5.14 -19.88
N ASN A 54 -0.16 5.47 -19.78
CA ASN A 54 0.84 5.10 -20.78
C ASN A 54 1.58 3.79 -20.46
N GLY A 55 1.16 3.06 -19.43
CA GLY A 55 1.74 1.76 -19.09
C GLY A 55 3.17 1.78 -18.52
N CYS A 56 3.67 2.91 -17.99
CA CYS A 56 5.04 2.99 -17.42
C CYS A 56 5.29 2.14 -16.16
N ARG A 57 4.21 1.61 -15.53
CA ARG A 57 4.25 0.70 -14.37
C ARG A 57 4.84 1.25 -13.06
N TYR A 58 5.13 2.55 -12.96
CA TYR A 58 5.63 3.14 -11.71
C TYR A 58 4.65 2.96 -10.54
N CYS A 59 3.35 3.00 -10.83
CA CYS A 59 2.30 2.77 -9.85
C CYS A 59 2.28 1.33 -9.30
N VAL A 60 2.79 0.35 -10.05
CA VAL A 60 2.87 -1.07 -9.63
C VAL A 60 3.90 -1.21 -8.52
N SER A 61 5.13 -0.74 -8.75
CA SER A 61 6.20 -0.80 -7.75
C SER A 61 5.99 0.16 -6.58
N ALA A 62 5.31 1.29 -6.81
CA ALA A 62 5.06 2.28 -5.75
C ALA A 62 3.97 1.87 -4.76
N CYS A 63 3.15 0.86 -5.08
CA CYS A 63 2.08 0.44 -4.19
C CYS A 63 2.62 -0.48 -3.08
N PRO A 64 2.59 -0.07 -1.79
CA PRO A 64 3.13 -0.89 -0.71
C PRO A 64 2.31 -2.17 -0.45
N PHE A 65 1.13 -2.29 -1.07
CA PHE A 65 0.23 -3.43 -0.94
C PHE A 65 0.27 -4.38 -2.14
N GLY A 66 0.99 -4.05 -3.23
CA GLY A 66 1.06 -4.92 -4.41
C GLY A 66 -0.27 -5.13 -5.16
N VAL A 67 -1.28 -4.28 -4.93
CA VAL A 67 -2.64 -4.44 -5.47
C VAL A 67 -2.88 -3.75 -6.82
N VAL A 68 -1.84 -3.18 -7.43
CA VAL A 68 -1.89 -2.58 -8.77
C VAL A 68 -1.23 -3.54 -9.74
N SER A 69 -1.96 -3.97 -10.76
CA SER A 69 -1.49 -4.94 -11.74
C SER A 69 -1.35 -4.29 -13.11
N PHE A 70 -0.44 -4.80 -13.94
CA PHE A 70 -0.35 -4.41 -15.34
C PHE A 70 -1.18 -5.37 -16.20
N ASN A 71 -2.04 -4.83 -17.06
CA ASN A 71 -2.80 -5.60 -18.03
C ASN A 71 -2.02 -5.61 -19.35
N HIS A 72 -1.56 -6.79 -19.77
CA HIS A 72 -0.76 -6.97 -20.97
C HIS A 72 -1.55 -6.80 -22.27
N ASP A 73 -2.86 -7.02 -22.24
CA ASP A 73 -3.73 -6.91 -23.42
C ASP A 73 -4.03 -5.45 -23.76
N THR A 74 -4.20 -4.62 -22.73
CA THR A 74 -4.52 -3.18 -22.88
C THR A 74 -3.29 -2.27 -22.80
N GLY A 75 -2.17 -2.77 -22.25
CA GLY A 75 -0.97 -1.98 -22.04
C GLY A 75 -1.07 -0.99 -20.88
N THR A 76 -2.09 -1.09 -20.03
CA THR A 76 -2.36 -0.14 -18.93
C THR A 76 -2.30 -0.80 -17.56
N ALA A 77 -2.26 0.02 -16.50
CA ALA A 77 -2.38 -0.45 -15.13
C ALA A 77 -3.86 -0.54 -14.71
N THR A 78 -4.19 -1.59 -13.96
CA THR A 78 -5.53 -1.85 -13.42
C THR A 78 -5.47 -2.19 -11.93
N LYS A 79 -6.58 -1.96 -11.24
CA LYS A 79 -6.78 -2.25 -9.82
C LYS A 79 -8.27 -2.11 -9.48
N CYS A 80 -8.65 -2.48 -8.25
CA CYS A 80 -9.97 -2.16 -7.72
C CYS A 80 -10.29 -0.66 -7.86
N THR A 81 -11.50 -0.36 -8.35
CA THR A 81 -12.01 1.00 -8.58
C THR A 81 -12.90 1.49 -7.44
N PHE A 82 -13.01 0.72 -6.37
CA PHE A 82 -14.04 0.88 -5.34
C PHE A 82 -15.47 0.83 -5.90
N CYS A 83 -15.66 0.23 -7.09
CA CYS A 83 -16.91 0.34 -7.86
C CYS A 83 -17.35 1.79 -8.04
N ASN A 84 -16.43 2.66 -8.47
CA ASN A 84 -16.67 4.09 -8.62
C ASN A 84 -17.97 4.39 -9.39
N ASP A 85 -18.17 3.68 -10.50
CA ASP A 85 -19.39 3.69 -11.32
C ASP A 85 -20.66 3.47 -10.50
N ARG A 86 -20.65 2.51 -9.56
CA ARG A 86 -21.79 2.19 -8.70
C ARG A 86 -22.01 3.27 -7.65
N ILE A 87 -20.94 3.74 -7.01
CA ILE A 87 -21.02 4.73 -5.93
C ILE A 87 -21.60 6.05 -6.42
N HIS A 88 -21.21 6.52 -7.61
CA HIS A 88 -21.81 7.72 -8.21
C HIS A 88 -23.31 7.59 -8.47
N ASN A 89 -23.83 6.36 -8.58
CA ASN A 89 -25.24 6.08 -8.79
C ASN A 89 -25.98 5.71 -7.48
N GLY A 90 -25.41 6.06 -6.32
CA GLY A 90 -26.01 5.77 -5.01
C GLY A 90 -26.02 4.28 -4.67
N LEU A 91 -25.23 3.46 -5.37
CA LEU A 91 -25.10 2.04 -5.12
C LEU A 91 -23.79 1.75 -4.36
N GLY A 92 -23.81 0.82 -3.41
CA GLY A 92 -22.57 0.33 -2.79
C GLY A 92 -21.75 -0.59 -3.72
N PRO A 93 -20.49 -0.88 -3.37
CA PRO A 93 -19.64 -1.83 -4.09
C PRO A 93 -20.28 -3.20 -4.25
N ALA A 94 -20.00 -3.85 -5.39
CA ALA A 94 -20.57 -5.16 -5.70
C ALA A 94 -20.10 -6.24 -4.69
N CYS A 95 -18.83 -6.21 -4.29
CA CYS A 95 -18.28 -7.15 -3.30
C CYS A 95 -18.94 -7.01 -1.92
N ALA A 96 -19.23 -5.78 -1.48
CA ALA A 96 -19.94 -5.52 -0.23
C ALA A 96 -21.39 -6.02 -0.31
N LYS A 97 -22.09 -5.72 -1.42
CA LYS A 97 -23.47 -6.19 -1.65
C LYS A 97 -23.58 -7.72 -1.71
N ALA A 98 -22.59 -8.39 -2.28
CA ALA A 98 -22.59 -9.83 -2.45
C ALA A 98 -22.16 -10.60 -1.19
N CYS A 99 -21.60 -9.94 -0.17
CA CYS A 99 -21.01 -10.61 0.99
C CYS A 99 -22.10 -11.23 1.89
N PRO A 100 -22.23 -12.57 1.96
CA PRO A 100 -23.35 -13.21 2.65
C PRO A 100 -23.24 -13.08 4.18
N THR A 101 -22.02 -13.00 4.70
CA THR A 101 -21.73 -12.95 6.14
C THR A 101 -21.54 -11.52 6.65
N GLN A 102 -21.70 -10.51 5.80
CA GLN A 102 -21.45 -9.10 6.11
C GLN A 102 -20.00 -8.83 6.62
N SER A 103 -19.04 -9.67 6.19
CA SER A 103 -17.62 -9.45 6.45
C SER A 103 -17.09 -8.20 5.73
N ILE A 104 -17.65 -7.89 4.55
CA ILE A 104 -17.35 -6.67 3.80
C ILE A 104 -18.50 -5.70 4.01
N ARG A 105 -18.22 -4.55 4.64
CA ARG A 105 -19.19 -3.47 4.88
C ARG A 105 -18.77 -2.21 4.13
N PHE A 106 -19.75 -1.44 3.67
CA PHE A 106 -19.55 -0.18 2.97
C PHE A 106 -20.39 0.92 3.61
N GLY A 107 -19.84 2.14 3.64
CA GLY A 107 -20.40 3.30 4.32
C GLY A 107 -19.34 4.37 4.52
N PHE A 108 -19.67 5.42 5.26
CA PHE A 108 -18.70 6.43 5.64
C PHE A 108 -17.63 5.82 6.54
N ARG A 109 -16.38 6.16 6.24
CA ARG A 109 -15.20 5.56 6.86
C ARG A 109 -15.23 5.68 8.39
N ASP A 110 -15.54 6.86 8.92
CA ASP A 110 -15.46 7.12 10.35
C ASP A 110 -16.56 6.40 11.13
N ASP A 111 -17.76 6.29 10.56
CA ASP A 111 -18.84 5.48 11.11
C ASP A 111 -18.45 4.00 11.17
N LEU A 112 -17.87 3.49 10.07
CA LEU A 112 -17.40 2.11 10.01
C LEU A 112 -16.22 1.85 10.96
N ALA A 113 -15.34 2.83 11.17
CA ALA A 113 -14.21 2.71 12.09
C ALA A 113 -14.72 2.51 13.53
N GLY A 114 -15.68 3.34 13.98
CA GLY A 114 -16.28 3.19 15.31
C GLY A 114 -17.03 1.85 15.48
N VAL A 115 -17.67 1.35 14.43
CA VAL A 115 -18.28 0.01 14.44
C VAL A 115 -17.21 -1.09 14.55
N ALA A 116 -16.11 -0.96 13.82
CA ALA A 116 -15.04 -1.95 13.82
C ALA A 116 -14.26 -1.97 15.14
N GLU A 117 -14.07 -0.82 15.79
CA GLU A 117 -13.45 -0.71 17.12
C GLU A 117 -14.24 -1.50 18.16
N LYS A 118 -15.56 -1.31 18.22
CA LYS A 118 -16.45 -2.10 19.08
C LYS A 118 -16.33 -3.60 18.81
N ARG A 119 -16.23 -3.98 17.53
CA ARG A 119 -16.07 -5.38 17.15
C ARG A 119 -14.72 -5.96 17.60
N VAL A 120 -13.64 -5.19 17.55
CA VAL A 120 -12.34 -5.60 18.09
C VAL A 120 -12.42 -5.82 19.60
N GLU A 121 -13.07 -4.91 20.34
CA GLU A 121 -13.26 -5.07 21.78
C GLU A 121 -14.03 -6.34 22.13
N GLU A 122 -15.13 -6.63 21.41
CA GLU A 122 -15.88 -7.87 21.56
C GLU A 122 -15.00 -9.10 21.30
N LEU A 123 -14.23 -9.12 20.21
CA LEU A 123 -13.37 -10.25 19.87
C LEU A 123 -12.29 -10.50 20.91
N ARG A 124 -11.69 -9.44 21.46
CA ARG A 124 -10.73 -9.55 22.56
C ARG A 124 -11.35 -10.17 23.80
N LYS A 125 -12.60 -9.84 24.15
CA LYS A 125 -13.36 -10.49 25.25
C LYS A 125 -13.59 -11.98 24.99
N HIS A 126 -13.72 -12.39 23.72
CA HIS A 126 -13.88 -13.79 23.31
C HIS A 126 -12.55 -14.53 23.11
N GLY A 127 -11.42 -13.95 23.54
CA GLY A 127 -10.11 -14.62 23.53
C GLY A 127 -9.23 -14.33 22.32
N TYR A 128 -9.69 -13.55 21.34
CA TYR A 128 -8.85 -13.09 20.22
C TYR A 128 -8.00 -11.89 20.65
N LYS A 129 -6.95 -12.15 21.45
CA LYS A 129 -6.11 -11.11 22.06
C LYS A 129 -5.41 -10.20 21.04
N ASP A 130 -5.06 -10.78 19.89
CA ASP A 130 -4.36 -10.07 18.81
C ASP A 130 -5.32 -9.38 17.81
N ALA A 131 -6.63 -9.36 18.10
CA ALA A 131 -7.58 -8.66 17.25
C ALA A 131 -7.24 -7.16 17.19
N GLN A 132 -7.20 -6.60 15.98
CA GLN A 132 -6.79 -5.21 15.74
C GLN A 132 -7.40 -4.64 14.45
N LEU A 133 -7.41 -3.32 14.35
CA LEU A 133 -7.73 -2.63 13.10
C LEU A 133 -6.45 -2.29 12.33
N TYR A 134 -6.47 -2.58 11.04
CA TYR A 134 -5.38 -2.29 10.13
C TYR A 134 -5.77 -1.18 9.16
N GLY A 135 -5.11 -0.03 9.27
CA GLY A 135 -5.32 1.14 8.40
C GLY A 135 -6.49 2.05 8.78
N ALA A 136 -7.16 1.80 9.91
CA ALA A 136 -8.27 2.63 10.39
C ALA A 136 -7.83 3.93 11.08
N ASP A 137 -6.56 4.05 11.49
CA ASP A 137 -6.04 5.28 12.10
C ASP A 137 -5.78 6.36 11.03
N PRO A 138 -6.47 7.52 11.07
CA PRO A 138 -6.20 8.63 10.16
C PRO A 138 -4.81 9.25 10.32
N LYS A 139 -4.13 9.00 11.46
CA LYS A 139 -2.74 9.40 11.71
C LYS A 139 -1.73 8.29 11.40
N GLY A 140 -2.19 7.16 10.86
CA GLY A 140 -1.33 6.05 10.46
C GLY A 140 -0.37 6.41 9.32
N ASP A 141 0.53 5.48 8.97
CA ASP A 141 1.67 5.75 8.07
C ASP A 141 1.31 6.41 6.72
N LEU A 142 0.12 6.11 6.20
CA LEU A 142 -0.43 6.61 4.93
C LEU A 142 -1.65 7.55 5.11
N GLY A 143 -1.83 8.15 6.29
CA GLY A 143 -2.98 9.02 6.59
C GLY A 143 -4.31 8.27 6.74
N GLY A 144 -4.25 6.95 6.98
CA GLY A 144 -5.41 6.06 6.99
C GLY A 144 -5.75 5.48 5.61
N LEU A 145 -6.52 4.39 5.65
CA LEU A 145 -7.01 3.67 4.47
C LEU A 145 -8.53 3.83 4.37
N ASN A 146 -9.05 3.88 3.15
CA ASN A 146 -10.50 3.89 2.88
C ASN A 146 -11.08 2.47 2.77
N ALA A 147 -10.22 1.47 2.50
CA ALA A 147 -10.49 0.07 2.83
C ALA A 147 -9.53 -0.36 3.93
N PHE A 148 -10.03 -0.40 5.16
CA PHE A 148 -9.33 -0.88 6.35
C PHE A 148 -9.90 -2.22 6.80
N PHE A 149 -9.16 -2.94 7.64
CA PHE A 149 -9.47 -4.33 7.96
C PHE A 149 -9.52 -4.54 9.47
N LEU A 150 -10.39 -5.44 9.91
CA LEU A 150 -10.28 -6.06 11.22
C LEU A 150 -9.51 -7.38 11.04
N LEU A 151 -8.38 -7.49 11.72
CA LEU A 151 -7.52 -8.67 11.71
C LEU A 151 -7.62 -9.40 13.03
N LEU A 152 -7.47 -10.73 13.03
CA LEU A 152 -7.42 -11.56 14.25
C LEU A 152 -5.97 -11.84 14.71
N GLY A 153 -4.99 -11.28 14.02
CA GLY A 153 -3.56 -11.48 14.26
C GLY A 153 -2.73 -10.38 13.63
N LYS A 154 -1.42 -10.62 13.50
CA LYS A 154 -0.49 -9.66 12.88
C LYS A 154 -0.82 -9.45 11.39
N PRO A 155 -0.62 -8.24 10.83
CA PRO A 155 -0.82 -7.99 9.40
C PRO A 155 -0.05 -8.94 8.48
N ALA A 156 1.18 -9.31 8.86
CA ALA A 156 2.04 -10.21 8.07
C ALA A 156 1.41 -11.60 7.84
N LEU A 157 0.58 -12.08 8.76
CA LEU A 157 -0.16 -13.35 8.60
C LEU A 157 -1.10 -13.34 7.39
N TYR A 158 -1.58 -12.16 7.03
CA TYR A 158 -2.46 -11.94 5.90
C TYR A 158 -1.72 -11.43 4.65
N GLY A 159 -0.38 -11.47 4.65
CA GLY A 159 0.44 -10.90 3.58
C GLY A 159 0.45 -9.37 3.54
N LEU A 160 -0.03 -8.70 4.59
CA LEU A 160 -0.05 -7.24 4.67
C LEU A 160 1.25 -6.72 5.32
N PRO A 161 1.80 -5.59 4.82
CA PRO A 161 2.97 -4.97 5.45
C PRO A 161 2.60 -4.41 6.83
N GLU A 162 3.42 -4.64 7.85
CA GLU A 162 3.15 -4.12 9.20
C GLU A 162 3.20 -2.58 9.27
N LYS A 163 4.10 -1.97 8.50
CA LYS A 163 4.30 -0.52 8.43
C LYS A 163 4.45 -0.07 6.96
N PRO A 164 3.33 0.11 6.23
CA PRO A 164 3.40 0.52 4.83
C PRO A 164 3.93 1.95 4.72
N LYS A 165 5.01 2.14 3.95
CA LYS A 165 5.62 3.46 3.74
C LYS A 165 5.49 3.88 2.28
N LEU A 166 5.45 5.19 2.06
CA LEU A 166 5.56 5.77 0.72
C LEU A 166 7.02 5.73 0.27
N PRO A 167 7.34 5.14 -0.90
CA PRO A 167 8.69 5.13 -1.43
C PRO A 167 9.26 6.55 -1.62
N GLN A 168 8.41 7.55 -1.93
CA GLN A 168 8.87 8.94 -2.12
C GLN A 168 9.55 9.54 -0.87
N ARG A 169 9.25 9.05 0.34
CA ARG A 169 9.83 9.60 1.58
C ARG A 169 11.34 9.41 1.68
N ASN A 170 11.90 8.44 0.97
CA ASN A 170 13.34 8.20 1.00
C ASN A 170 14.11 9.04 -0.03
N VAL A 171 13.42 9.63 -1.03
CA VAL A 171 14.06 10.28 -2.19
C VAL A 171 15.04 11.37 -1.79
N LEU A 172 14.71 12.21 -0.80
CA LEU A 172 15.60 13.30 -0.37
C LEU A 172 16.90 12.76 0.25
N VAL A 173 16.78 11.81 1.18
CA VAL A 173 17.94 11.22 1.86
C VAL A 173 18.80 10.45 0.87
N ASP A 174 18.17 9.65 0.01
CA ASP A 174 18.87 8.87 -1.01
C ASP A 174 19.58 9.78 -2.01
N SER A 175 18.97 10.92 -2.38
CA SER A 175 19.60 11.92 -3.26
C SER A 175 20.83 12.54 -2.61
N LEU A 176 20.74 12.94 -1.33
CA LEU A 176 21.87 13.51 -0.60
C LEU A 176 23.02 12.52 -0.42
N LEU A 177 22.71 11.26 -0.08
CA LEU A 177 23.69 10.19 0.01
C LEU A 177 24.36 9.91 -1.35
N SER A 178 23.57 9.92 -2.42
CA SER A 178 24.08 9.72 -3.78
C SER A 178 25.04 10.85 -4.20
N ILE A 179 24.66 12.11 -3.96
CA ILE A 179 25.50 13.28 -4.23
C ILE A 179 26.79 13.22 -3.39
N GLY A 180 26.67 12.94 -2.09
CA GLY A 180 27.82 12.81 -1.20
C GLY A 180 28.79 11.71 -1.66
N SER A 181 28.26 10.56 -2.07
CA SER A 181 29.05 9.44 -2.58
C SER A 181 29.80 9.83 -3.86
N ALA A 182 29.14 10.53 -4.79
CA ALA A 182 29.76 11.02 -6.01
C ALA A 182 30.90 12.02 -5.73
N LEU A 183 30.72 12.92 -4.76
CA LEU A 183 31.76 13.86 -4.34
C LEU A 183 32.98 13.16 -3.74
N VAL A 184 32.78 12.16 -2.89
CA VAL A 184 33.86 11.36 -2.29
C VAL A 184 34.65 10.62 -3.36
N VAL A 185 33.97 9.96 -4.31
CA VAL A 185 34.61 9.28 -5.43
C VAL A 185 35.38 10.27 -6.31
N GLY A 186 34.78 11.43 -6.62
CA GLY A 186 35.42 12.48 -7.41
C GLY A 186 36.68 13.05 -6.75
N LEU A 187 36.63 13.34 -5.45
CA LEU A 187 37.79 13.80 -4.66
C LEU A 187 38.87 12.72 -4.59
N GLY A 188 38.49 11.47 -4.36
CA GLY A 188 39.42 10.34 -4.34
C GLY A 188 40.14 10.17 -5.68
N ALA A 189 39.42 10.28 -6.79
CA ALA A 189 40.00 10.26 -8.13
C ALA A 189 40.99 11.42 -8.34
N LEU A 190 40.63 12.65 -7.98
CA LEU A 190 41.51 13.82 -8.09
C LEU A 190 42.82 13.63 -7.30
N VAL A 191 42.73 13.11 -6.07
CA VAL A 191 43.92 12.81 -5.24
C VAL A 191 44.79 11.73 -5.89
N ALA A 192 44.19 10.64 -6.37
CA ALA A 192 44.92 9.54 -7.00
C ALA A 192 45.63 9.96 -8.31
N PHE A 193 44.98 10.78 -9.14
CA PHE A 193 45.56 11.28 -10.38
C PHE A 193 46.64 12.34 -10.15
N ARG A 194 46.47 13.20 -9.14
CA ARG A 194 47.51 14.17 -8.73
C ARG A 194 48.77 13.47 -8.20
N GLY A 195 48.63 12.34 -7.52
CA GLY A 195 49.74 11.50 -7.07
C GLY A 195 50.53 10.78 -8.18
N ARG A 196 49.93 10.55 -9.35
CA ARG A 196 50.62 9.95 -10.52
C ARG A 196 51.37 10.98 -11.37
N GLY A 197 50.90 12.22 -11.44
CA GLY A 197 51.55 13.29 -12.21
C GLY A 197 52.89 13.76 -11.62
N GLY A 198 53.12 13.59 -10.32
CA GLY A 198 54.36 14.01 -9.66
C GLY A 198 55.47 12.96 -9.60
N ARG A 199 55.28 11.78 -10.23
CA ARG A 199 56.19 10.62 -10.10
C ARG A 199 56.88 10.25 -11.42
N GLY A 200 56.89 11.17 -12.38
CA GLY A 200 57.43 11.00 -13.74
C GLY A 200 58.79 11.64 -14.03
N ASP A 201 59.36 12.42 -13.09
CA ASP A 201 60.65 13.10 -13.27
C ASP A 201 61.63 12.69 -12.17
N ALA A 202 62.24 11.51 -12.28
CA ALA A 202 63.46 11.10 -11.58
C ALA A 202 64.14 9.95 -12.34
#